data_AF-A0A0B0ETE1-F1
#
_entry.id   AF-A0A0B0ETE1-F1
#
_cell.length_a   1.000
_cell.length_b   1.000
_cell.length_c   1.000
_cell.angle_alpha   90.00
_cell.angle_beta   90.00
_cell.angle_gamma   90.00
#
_symmetry.space_group_name_H-M   'P 1'
#
loop_
_entity.id
_entity.type
_entity.pdbx_description
1 polymer ?
#
loop_
_entity_poly.entity_id
_entity_poly.type
_entity_poly.pdbx_seq_one_letter_code
_entity_poly.pdbx_strand_id
1 'polypeptide(L)' 'MKKGLITGISGQDGHEENTKNENNVKFDAISNKFIGLAIEVHKELGPGLLENTYKQCLAYELSHAKMKF' A
#
# COMPACT_ATOMS: atom_id res chain seq x y z
N MET A 1 -1.13 -37.09 50.12
CA MET A 1 -1.62 -35.79 50.63
C MET A 1 -0.77 -34.68 50.02
N LYS A 2 -1.41 -33.77 49.27
CA LYS A 2 -1.11 -32.33 48.95
C LYS A 2 0.37 -31.90 49.12
N LYS A 3 1.04 -31.29 48.15
CA LYS A 3 0.83 -29.95 47.55
C LYS A 3 1.49 -29.98 46.15
N GLY A 4 0.83 -29.62 45.03
CA GLY A 4 0.44 -28.27 44.70
C GLY A 4 1.66 -27.45 44.23
N LEU A 5 2.27 -27.81 43.09
CA LEU A 5 3.38 -27.04 42.53
C LEU A 5 2.82 -25.92 41.64
N ILE A 6 2.84 -24.72 42.23
CA ILE A 6 2.79 -23.37 41.67
C ILE A 6 2.53 -23.24 40.16
N THR A 7 1.35 -22.69 39.87
CA THR A 7 1.14 -21.74 38.77
C THR A 7 2.02 -20.51 38.98
N GLY A 8 2.64 -19.99 37.91
CA GLY A 8 3.53 -18.84 37.99
C GLY A 8 4.20 -18.52 36.67
N ILE A 9 3.40 -18.01 35.73
CA ILE A 9 3.77 -17.19 34.57
C ILE A 9 5.12 -16.46 34.72
N SER A 10 6.12 -16.84 33.92
CA SER A 10 7.27 -15.99 33.63
C SER A 10 7.08 -15.38 32.24
N GLY A 11 7.03 -14.04 32.21
CA GLY A 11 6.88 -13.12 31.08
C GLY A 11 6.91 -13.70 29.67
N GLN A 12 5.77 -13.59 28.98
CA GLN A 12 5.80 -13.32 27.55
C GLN A 12 6.03 -11.81 27.38
N ASP A 13 7.29 -11.42 27.51
CA ASP A 13 7.76 -10.13 27.01
C ASP A 13 7.86 -10.30 25.49
N GLY A 14 6.77 -9.97 24.79
CA GLY A 14 6.62 -10.26 23.37
C GLY A 14 5.79 -9.20 22.67
N HIS A 15 6.42 -8.06 22.43
CA HIS A 15 6.08 -7.05 21.43
C HIS A 15 4.63 -6.54 21.41
N GLU A 16 4.38 -5.56 22.27
CA GLU A 16 3.46 -4.48 21.94
C GLU A 16 4.03 -3.67 20.75
N GLU A 17 3.13 -3.08 19.95
CA GLU A 17 3.38 -2.18 18.81
C GLU A 17 3.70 -2.81 17.43
N ASN A 18 2.73 -2.76 16.50
CA ASN A 18 2.76 -1.85 15.33
C ASN A 18 1.69 -2.20 14.26
N THR A 19 0.40 -2.04 14.55
CA THR A 19 -0.69 -2.12 13.53
C THR A 19 -0.95 -0.79 12.81
N LYS A 20 -0.16 0.26 13.09
CA LYS A 20 -0.33 1.59 12.48
C LYS A 20 0.51 1.81 11.23
N ASN A 21 1.53 0.98 10.98
CA ASN A 21 2.45 1.15 9.84
C ASN A 21 2.01 0.43 8.55
N GLU A 22 1.26 -0.66 8.65
CA GLU A 22 0.86 -1.47 7.48
C GLU A 22 -0.05 -0.74 6.48
N ASN A 23 -0.97 0.08 6.97
CA ASN A 23 -1.88 0.86 6.13
C ASN A 23 -1.16 1.99 5.39
N ASN A 24 -0.18 2.62 6.05
CA ASN A 24 0.61 3.71 5.47
C ASN A 24 1.52 3.17 4.36
N VAL A 25 2.23 2.06 4.61
CA VAL A 25 3.08 1.39 3.61
C VAL A 25 2.27 0.93 2.39
N LYS A 26 1.06 0.41 2.60
CA LYS A 26 0.17 0.00 1.50
C LYS A 26 -0.31 1.20 0.67
N PHE A 27 -0.68 2.30 1.32
CA PHE A 27 -1.08 3.53 0.64
C PHE A 27 0.06 4.12 -0.18
N ASP A 28 1.28 4.13 0.36
CA ASP A 28 2.47 4.60 -0.32
C ASP A 28 2.78 3.75 -1.56
N ALA A 29 2.66 2.43 -1.46
CA ALA A 29 2.87 1.54 -2.60
C ALA A 29 1.87 1.80 -3.74
N ILE A 30 0.59 2.00 -3.41
CA ILE A 30 -0.46 2.32 -4.38
C ILE A 30 -0.19 3.69 -5.02
N SER A 31 0.12 4.70 -4.21
CA SER A 31 0.36 6.07 -4.65
C SER A 31 1.60 6.15 -5.56
N ASN A 32 2.70 5.49 -5.18
CA ASN A 32 3.92 5.43 -5.97
C ASN A 32 3.67 4.79 -7.34
N LYS A 33 2.88 3.71 -7.39
CA LYS A 33 2.52 3.05 -8.65
C LYS A 33 1.64 3.96 -9.53
N PHE A 34 0.66 4.62 -8.93
CA PHE A 34 -0.20 5.57 -9.64
C PHE A 34 0.60 6.73 -10.26
N ILE A 35 1.51 7.32 -9.47
CA ILE A 35 2.39 8.40 -9.93
C ILE A 35 3.30 7.91 -11.06
N GLY A 36 3.84 6.69 -10.95
CA GLY A 36 4.64 6.06 -12.01
C GLY A 36 3.89 6.00 -13.34
N LEU A 37 2.66 5.46 -13.34
CA LEU A 37 1.84 5.35 -14.55
C LEU A 37 1.50 6.73 -15.13
N ALA A 38 1.20 7.72 -14.30
CA ALA A 38 0.98 9.10 -14.74
C ALA A 38 2.22 9.71 -15.43
N ILE A 39 3.41 9.43 -14.90
CA ILE A 39 4.68 9.86 -15.52
C ILE A 39 4.88 9.17 -16.87
N GLU A 40 4.59 7.88 -17.00
CA GLU A 40 4.69 7.16 -18.28
C GLU A 40 3.74 7.75 -19.33
N VAL A 41 2.48 7.99 -18.96
CA VAL A 41 1.51 8.67 -19.82
C VAL A 41 2.02 10.05 -20.26
N HIS A 42 2.58 10.84 -19.33
CA HIS A 42 3.13 12.16 -19.67
C HIS A 42 4.35 12.07 -20.59
N LYS A 43 5.22 11.07 -20.41
CA LYS A 43 6.40 10.85 -21.26
C LYS A 43 6.02 10.50 -22.69
N GLU A 44 5.02 9.64 -22.87
CA GLU A 44 4.56 9.21 -24.19
C GLU A 44 3.81 10.33 -24.93
N LEU A 45 2.97 11.10 -24.22
CA LEU A 45 2.10 12.09 -24.84
C LEU A 45 2.74 13.48 -24.98
N GLY A 46 3.67 13.83 -24.09
CA GLY A 46 4.30 15.14 -24.05
C GLY A 46 3.41 16.27 -23.50
N PRO A 47 3.96 17.48 -23.36
CA PRO A 47 3.24 18.65 -22.85
C PRO A 47 2.25 19.22 -23.88
N GLY A 48 1.09 19.71 -23.41
CA GLY A 48 0.11 20.42 -24.25
C GLY A 48 -1.12 19.61 -24.66
N LEU A 49 -1.33 18.44 -24.09
CA LEU A 49 -2.49 17.60 -24.37
C LEU A 49 -3.75 18.02 -23.59
N LEU A 50 -4.92 17.77 -24.18
CA LEU A 50 -6.22 17.95 -23.52
C LEU A 50 -6.35 17.04 -22.28
N GLU A 51 -6.88 17.60 -21.20
CA GLU A 51 -7.12 16.89 -19.93
C GLU A 51 -7.93 15.60 -20.13
N ASN A 52 -8.91 15.61 -21.02
CA ASN A 52 -9.75 14.44 -21.30
C ASN A 52 -8.96 13.28 -21.92
N THR A 53 -7.98 13.57 -22.77
CA THR A 53 -7.13 12.55 -23.37
C THR A 53 -6.17 11.99 -22.32
N TYR A 54 -5.61 12.85 -21.47
CA TYR A 54 -4.77 12.42 -20.35
C TYR A 54 -5.51 11.46 -19.41
N LYS A 55 -6.75 11.78 -19.04
CA LYS A 55 -7.61 10.92 -18.19
C LYS A 55 -7.86 9.56 -18.83
N GLN A 56 -8.15 9.52 -20.13
CA GLN A 56 -8.41 8.26 -20.85
C GLN A 56 -7.15 7.38 -20.92
N CYS A 57 -6.01 7.96 -21.26
CA CYS A 57 -4.74 7.22 -21.30
C CYS A 57 -4.35 6.70 -19.91
N LEU A 58 -4.48 7.52 -18.87
CA LEU A 58 -4.19 7.08 -17.50
C LEU A 58 -5.15 5.99 -17.01
N ALA A 59 -6.45 6.11 -17.33
CA ALA A 59 -7.42 5.06 -17.01
C ALA A 59 -7.10 3.74 -17.72
N TYR A 60 -6.65 3.81 -18.97
CA TYR A 60 -6.17 2.65 -19.71
C TYR A 60 -4.96 1.99 -19.02
N GLU A 61 -3.94 2.76 -18.68
CA GLU A 61 -2.74 2.25 -17.99
C GLU A 61 -3.06 1.63 -16.62
N LEU A 62 -3.95 2.26 -15.84
CA LEU A 62 -4.39 1.72 -14.55
C LEU A 62 -5.15 0.40 -14.70
N SER A 63 -6.01 0.30 -15.72
CA SER A 63 -6.74 -0.92 -16.06
C SER A 63 -5.79 -2.04 -16.49
N HIS A 64 -4.82 -1.72 -17.34
CA HIS A 64 -3.81 -2.66 -17.80
C HIS A 64 -2.94 -3.15 -16.63
N ALA A 65 -2.55 -2.24 -15.73
CA ALA A 65 -1.80 -2.55 -14.52
C ALA A 65 -2.60 -3.36 -13.48
N LYS A 66 -3.86 -3.73 -13.79
CA LYS A 66 -4.82 -4.47 -12.95
C LYS A 66 -4.94 -3.87 -11.56
N MET A 67 -4.81 -2.55 -11.45
CA MET A 67 -4.98 -1.87 -10.17
C MET A 67 -6.46 -1.88 -9.83
N LYS A 68 -6.81 -2.70 -8.84
CA LYS A 68 -8.11 -2.62 -8.17
C LYS A 68 -8.00 -1.51 -7.14
N PHE A 69 -8.79 -0.47 -7.33
CA PHE A 69 -9.00 0.62 -6.39
C PHE A 69 -10.40 0.54 -5.80
#